data_AF-C7CFH9-F1
#
_entry.id   AF-C7CFH9-F1
#
_cell.length_a   1.000
_cell.length_b   1.000
_cell.length_c   1.000
_cell.angle_alpha   90.00
_cell.angle_beta   90.00
_cell.angle_gamma   90.00
#
_symmetry.space_group_name_H-M   'P 1'
#
loop_
_entity.id
_entity.type
_entity.pdbx_description
1 polymer ?
#
loop_
_entity_poly.entity_id
_entity_poly.type
_entity_poly.pdbx_seq_one_letter_code
_entity_poly.pdbx_strand_id
1 'polypeptide(L)'
;MLGGRWEDRQHSPVAYRRSRREWKGNLLGRALAPAIRCNFFNPFRHRTRSSANADRRRCRAWKALDLTKFVTRLGTGFDVHAFTEGDHVWLGGVKIPADRGVLAHSDGDVAFHALTDALLGAIADGDIGTHFPPSDEKWRGAASDQFLAHACELVRARGGKIDHLDVTVLAEAPRIGQHREAIRARIAEVAGVPIASVSIKATTTEKLGFVGRAEGFAAQAAATVRLPEPGPSGIGVTAGRTED
;
A
#
# COMPACT_ATOMS: atom_id res chain seq x y z
N MET A 1 12.71 40.00 33.63
CA MET A 1 12.22 41.04 32.70
C MET A 1 13.33 41.34 31.70
N LEU A 2 13.22 40.85 30.47
CA LEU A 2 13.87 41.43 29.28
C LEU A 2 13.02 40.97 28.08
N GLY A 3 12.11 41.85 27.65
CA GLY A 3 11.22 41.63 26.53
C GLY A 3 11.93 41.95 25.21
N GLY A 4 11.98 40.97 24.32
CA GLY A 4 12.37 41.13 22.92
C GLY A 4 11.13 41.28 22.04
N ARG A 5 11.02 42.42 21.38
CA ARG A 5 10.01 42.77 20.37
C ARG A 5 9.98 41.74 19.24
N TRP A 6 8.81 41.19 18.98
CA TRP A 6 8.48 40.53 17.72
C TRP A 6 7.93 41.60 16.78
N GLU A 7 8.72 41.96 15.77
CA GLU A 7 8.31 42.88 14.71
C GLU A 7 7.79 42.09 13.51
N ASP A 8 6.51 42.32 13.21
CA ASP A 8 5.78 41.85 12.04
C ASP A 8 6.51 42.20 10.74
N ARG A 9 7.01 41.18 10.03
CA ARG A 9 7.31 41.29 8.59
C ARG A 9 6.18 40.70 7.77
N GLN A 10 5.40 41.64 7.23
CA GLN A 10 4.39 41.48 6.22
C GLN A 10 4.89 40.59 5.07
N HIS A 11 4.24 39.45 4.87
CA HIS A 11 4.37 38.63 3.68
C HIS A 11 3.58 39.28 2.54
N SER A 12 4.27 39.67 1.48
CA SER A 12 3.68 40.07 0.20
C SER A 12 3.34 38.81 -0.60
N PRO A 13 2.08 38.58 -1.04
CA PRO A 13 1.73 37.39 -1.80
C PRO A 13 2.19 37.53 -3.26
N VAL A 14 3.15 36.70 -3.65
CA VAL A 14 3.57 36.51 -5.05
C VAL A 14 2.41 35.87 -5.83
N ALA A 15 1.87 36.61 -6.78
CA ALA A 15 0.79 36.17 -7.66
C ALA A 15 1.24 35.02 -8.57
N TYR A 16 0.66 33.83 -8.37
CA TYR A 16 0.82 32.68 -9.25
C TYR A 16 0.03 32.86 -10.56
N ARG A 17 0.72 33.25 -11.63
CA ARG A 17 0.15 33.47 -12.96
C ARG A 17 -0.06 32.12 -13.66
N ARG A 18 -1.31 31.64 -13.74
CA ARG A 18 -1.71 30.50 -14.57
C ARG A 18 -1.50 30.84 -16.05
N SER A 19 -0.55 30.21 -16.74
CA SER A 19 -0.49 30.25 -18.20
C SER A 19 -1.33 29.10 -18.77
N ARG A 20 -2.52 29.44 -19.30
CA ARG A 20 -3.27 28.56 -20.21
C ARG A 20 -2.54 28.59 -21.56
N ARG A 21 -2.01 27.46 -22.01
CA ARG A 21 -1.65 27.29 -23.42
C ARG A 21 -2.84 26.69 -24.15
N GLU A 22 -3.47 27.52 -24.97
CA GLU A 22 -4.40 27.13 -26.01
C GLU A 22 -3.65 26.28 -27.05
N TRP A 23 -4.17 25.10 -27.36
CA TRP A 23 -3.84 24.35 -28.56
C TRP A 23 -5.01 24.48 -29.54
N LYS A 24 -4.79 25.18 -30.65
CA LYS A 24 -5.70 25.28 -31.81
C LYS A 24 -5.05 24.57 -33.00
N GLY A 25 -5.84 23.73 -33.69
CA GLY A 25 -5.53 23.14 -35.00
C GLY A 25 -5.81 21.63 -35.05
N ASN A 26 -7.07 21.21 -35.24
CA ASN A 26 -7.72 20.85 -36.51
C ASN A 26 -7.18 19.53 -37.13
N LEU A 27 -7.94 18.42 -37.07
CA LEU A 27 -9.09 18.01 -37.92
C LEU A 27 -8.62 17.10 -39.07
N LEU A 28 -8.98 15.80 -39.01
CA LEU A 28 -9.58 14.99 -40.08
C LEU A 28 -9.44 13.49 -39.77
N GLY A 29 -10.57 12.79 -39.63
CA GLY A 29 -10.57 11.33 -39.48
C GLY A 29 -11.89 10.80 -38.93
N ARG A 30 -12.91 10.76 -39.79
CA ARG A 30 -14.26 10.25 -39.50
C ARG A 30 -14.26 8.76 -39.12
N ALA A 31 -14.95 8.42 -38.03
CA ALA A 31 -15.67 7.15 -37.90
C ALA A 31 -16.89 7.38 -36.99
N LEU A 32 -18.07 7.43 -37.62
CA LEU A 32 -19.36 7.56 -36.97
C LEU A 32 -19.69 6.25 -36.24
N ALA A 33 -19.78 6.30 -34.91
CA ALA A 33 -20.46 5.29 -34.11
C ALA A 33 -21.96 5.28 -34.45
N PRO A 34 -22.64 4.12 -34.48
CA PRO A 34 -24.05 4.07 -34.83
C PRO A 34 -24.86 4.73 -33.72
N ALA A 35 -25.64 5.76 -34.10
CA ALA A 35 -26.63 6.38 -33.26
C ALA A 35 -27.62 5.32 -32.75
N ILE A 36 -27.69 5.16 -31.44
CA ILE A 36 -28.76 4.42 -30.76
C ILE A 36 -30.06 5.14 -31.10
N ARG A 37 -30.86 4.58 -32.00
CA ARG A 37 -32.25 5.00 -32.20
C ARG A 37 -33.02 4.65 -30.94
N CYS A 38 -33.27 5.64 -30.09
CA CYS A 38 -34.37 5.58 -29.14
C CYS A 38 -35.67 5.63 -29.96
N ASN A 39 -36.24 4.45 -30.23
CA ASN A 39 -37.59 4.38 -30.78
C ASN A 39 -38.57 4.92 -29.73
N PHE A 40 -39.23 6.01 -30.07
CA PHE A 40 -40.38 6.53 -29.35
C PHE A 40 -41.43 5.41 -29.19
N PHE A 41 -41.84 5.21 -27.94
CA PHE A 41 -42.79 4.20 -27.50
C PHE A 41 -44.18 4.51 -28.08
N ASN A 42 -44.69 3.63 -28.94
CA ASN A 42 -46.09 3.64 -29.37
C ASN A 42 -46.90 2.75 -28.40
N PRO A 43 -47.87 3.27 -27.62
CA PRO A 43 -48.47 2.53 -26.52
C PRO A 43 -49.52 1.48 -26.92
N PHE A 44 -49.75 1.23 -28.22
CA PHE A 44 -50.71 0.26 -28.71
C PHE A 44 -50.07 -0.85 -29.55
N ARG A 45 -49.36 -1.79 -28.91
CA ARG A 45 -49.15 -3.13 -29.45
C ARG A 45 -49.25 -4.17 -28.33
N HIS A 46 -50.15 -5.14 -28.54
CA HIS A 46 -50.36 -6.27 -27.65
C HIS A 46 -49.05 -6.96 -27.26
N ARG A 47 -48.74 -7.01 -25.96
CA ARG A 47 -47.65 -7.81 -25.39
C ARG A 47 -47.96 -9.29 -25.58
N THR A 48 -47.18 -9.97 -26.42
CA THR A 48 -47.18 -11.44 -26.45
C THR A 48 -46.36 -11.98 -25.28
N ARG A 49 -46.83 -13.06 -24.66
CA ARG A 49 -46.22 -13.73 -23.49
C ARG A 49 -44.74 -14.12 -23.68
N SER A 50 -44.23 -14.18 -24.92
CA SER A 50 -42.83 -14.56 -25.18
C SER A 50 -41.82 -13.43 -24.86
N SER A 51 -42.24 -12.16 -24.83
CA SER A 51 -41.33 -11.05 -24.47
C SER A 51 -40.98 -11.04 -22.97
N ALA A 52 -41.86 -11.55 -22.12
CA ALA A 52 -41.66 -11.62 -20.67
C ALA A 52 -40.56 -12.62 -20.26
N ASN A 53 -40.37 -13.69 -21.04
CA ASN A 53 -39.30 -14.67 -20.81
C ASN A 53 -37.94 -14.20 -21.34
N ALA A 54 -37.92 -13.40 -22.41
CA ALA A 54 -36.70 -12.76 -22.91
C ALA A 54 -36.18 -11.67 -21.95
N ASP A 55 -37.07 -10.95 -21.27
CA ASP A 55 -36.74 -9.98 -20.22
C ASP A 55 -36.19 -10.66 -18.96
N ARG A 56 -36.76 -11.80 -18.56
CA ARG A 56 -36.25 -12.58 -17.42
C ARG A 56 -34.86 -13.16 -17.66
N ARG A 57 -34.52 -13.54 -18.90
CA ARG A 57 -33.16 -13.99 -19.26
C ARG A 57 -32.17 -12.82 -19.29
N ARG A 58 -32.61 -11.63 -19.72
CA ARG A 58 -31.80 -10.40 -19.62
C ARG A 58 -31.54 -10.00 -18.16
N CYS A 59 -32.54 -9.98 -17.29
CA CYS A 59 -32.33 -9.69 -15.86
C CYS A 59 -31.49 -10.75 -15.11
N ARG A 60 -31.43 -12.00 -15.59
CA ARG A 60 -30.54 -13.03 -15.04
C ARG A 60 -29.08 -12.87 -15.50
N ALA A 61 -28.84 -12.33 -16.69
CA ALA A 61 -27.49 -12.11 -17.21
C ALA A 61 -26.75 -10.95 -16.52
N TRP A 62 -27.48 -9.97 -15.96
CA TRP A 62 -26.88 -8.85 -15.18
C TRP A 62 -26.51 -9.25 -13.75
N LYS A 63 -27.04 -10.38 -13.25
CA LYS A 63 -26.70 -10.92 -11.92
C LYS A 63 -25.37 -11.69 -11.87
N ALA A 64 -24.67 -11.84 -13.00
CA ALA A 64 -23.48 -12.67 -13.13
C ALA A 64 -22.23 -11.89 -13.62
N LEU A 65 -22.26 -10.56 -13.58
CA LEU A 65 -21.02 -9.80 -13.48
C LEU A 65 -20.73 -9.71 -11.99
N ASP A 66 -19.85 -10.59 -11.53
CA ASP A 66 -19.18 -10.50 -10.23
C ASP A 66 -18.40 -9.18 -10.18
N LEU A 67 -19.13 -8.09 -9.95
CA LEU A 67 -18.58 -6.81 -9.58
C LEU A 67 -18.30 -6.88 -8.09
N THR A 68 -17.38 -7.76 -7.68
CA THR A 68 -16.77 -7.66 -6.36
C THR A 68 -16.20 -6.25 -6.28
N LYS A 69 -16.92 -5.37 -5.57
CA LYS A 69 -16.46 -4.02 -5.28
C LYS A 69 -15.29 -4.16 -4.33
N PHE A 70 -14.24 -3.40 -4.57
CA PHE A 70 -13.09 -3.37 -3.68
C PHE A 70 -13.10 -2.09 -2.86
N VAL A 71 -12.73 -2.19 -1.58
CA VAL A 71 -12.43 -1.07 -0.71
C VAL A 71 -10.93 -0.90 -0.64
N THR A 72 -10.45 0.30 -1.01
CA THR A 72 -9.05 0.67 -0.85
C THR A 72 -8.76 0.96 0.62
N ARG A 73 -7.67 0.38 1.12
CA ARG A 73 -7.18 0.56 2.48
C ARG A 73 -5.71 0.95 2.43
N LEU A 74 -5.30 1.76 3.40
CA LEU A 74 -3.92 2.17 3.62
C LEU A 74 -3.50 1.67 4.99
N GLY A 75 -2.30 1.13 5.08
CA GLY A 75 -1.62 0.89 6.34
C GLY A 75 -0.22 1.51 6.31
N THR A 76 0.31 1.74 7.51
CA THR A 76 1.65 2.31 7.72
C THR A 76 2.40 1.45 8.71
N GLY A 77 3.71 1.35 8.55
CA GLY A 77 4.58 0.66 9.50
C GLY A 77 5.83 1.49 9.77
N PHE A 78 6.43 1.23 10.92
CA PHE A 78 7.65 1.89 11.36
C PHE A 78 8.48 0.91 12.18
N ASP A 79 9.75 0.76 11.83
CA ASP A 79 10.68 -0.11 12.57
C ASP A 79 12.03 0.59 12.77
N VAL A 80 12.71 0.23 13.85
CA VAL A 80 14.02 0.79 14.25
C VAL A 80 14.89 -0.33 14.79
N HIS A 81 16.12 -0.44 14.26
CA HIS A 81 17.14 -1.28 14.87
C HIS A 81 18.37 -0.47 15.29
N ALA A 82 18.93 -0.86 16.43
CA ALA A 82 20.20 -0.35 16.91
C ALA A 82 21.36 -1.01 16.13
N PHE A 83 22.39 -0.22 15.86
CA PHE A 83 23.62 -0.77 15.31
C PHE A 83 24.43 -1.50 16.40
N THR A 84 25.19 -2.50 15.97
CA THR A 84 26.16 -3.24 16.79
C THR A 84 27.42 -3.52 15.97
N GLU A 85 28.40 -4.24 16.55
CA GLU A 85 29.56 -4.73 15.81
C GLU A 85 29.14 -5.68 14.68
N GLY A 86 29.74 -5.53 13.50
CA GLY A 86 29.46 -6.36 12.33
C GLY A 86 30.06 -5.77 11.06
N ASP A 87 29.87 -6.46 9.93
CA ASP A 87 30.44 -6.11 8.62
C ASP A 87 29.36 -5.91 7.52
N HIS A 88 28.09 -5.98 7.89
CA HIS A 88 26.97 -5.79 6.98
C HIS A 88 25.66 -5.51 7.70
N VAL A 89 24.70 -4.98 6.94
CA VAL A 89 23.29 -4.88 7.33
C VAL A 89 22.41 -5.53 6.27
N TRP A 90 21.28 -6.09 6.69
CA TRP A 90 20.23 -6.53 5.78
C TRP A 90 19.21 -5.41 5.59
N LEU A 91 18.82 -5.17 4.34
CA LEU A 91 17.80 -4.18 4.00
C LEU A 91 17.02 -4.60 2.75
N GLY A 92 15.70 -4.72 2.90
CA GLY A 92 14.79 -5.31 1.92
C GLY A 92 15.33 -6.57 1.23
N GLY A 93 15.90 -7.48 2.01
CA GLY A 93 16.43 -8.78 1.58
C GLY A 93 17.78 -8.70 0.85
N VAL A 94 18.45 -7.54 0.86
CA VAL A 94 19.77 -7.35 0.28
C VAL A 94 20.81 -7.17 1.39
N LYS A 95 21.88 -7.95 1.34
CA LYS A 95 23.04 -7.80 2.21
C LYS A 95 23.89 -6.61 1.74
N ILE A 96 23.97 -5.56 2.54
CA ILE A 96 24.70 -4.33 2.24
C ILE A 96 25.97 -4.28 3.09
N PRO A 97 27.17 -4.23 2.48
CA PRO A 97 28.41 -4.04 3.22
C PRO A 97 28.38 -2.74 4.03
N ALA A 98 28.75 -2.85 5.31
CA ALA A 98 28.77 -1.74 6.25
C ALA A 98 29.87 -1.96 7.29
N ASP A 99 30.25 -0.91 8.02
CA ASP A 99 31.18 -0.98 9.15
C ASP A 99 30.48 -1.40 10.46
N ARG A 100 29.21 -1.84 10.37
CA ARG A 100 28.33 -2.16 11.49
C ARG A 100 27.39 -3.30 11.16
N GLY A 101 26.95 -4.00 12.20
CA GLY A 101 25.85 -4.96 12.18
C GLY A 101 24.58 -4.40 12.81
N VAL A 102 23.56 -5.24 12.94
CA VAL A 102 22.25 -4.88 13.51
C VAL A 102 21.96 -5.76 14.73
N LEU A 103 21.51 -5.15 15.83
CA LEU A 103 21.03 -5.88 16.99
C LEU A 103 19.56 -6.26 16.77
N ALA A 104 19.30 -7.52 16.40
CA ALA A 104 17.94 -8.02 16.16
C ALA A 104 17.79 -9.50 16.57
N HIS A 105 16.54 -9.93 16.78
CA HIS A 105 16.19 -11.33 16.99
C HIS A 105 16.12 -12.13 15.67
N SER A 106 15.88 -11.46 14.55
CA SER A 106 15.92 -11.96 13.16
C SER A 106 17.19 -11.47 12.43
N ASP A 107 17.20 -11.45 11.10
CA ASP A 107 18.25 -10.83 10.28
C ASP A 107 18.34 -9.28 10.38
N GLY A 108 17.41 -8.64 11.09
CA GLY A 108 17.43 -7.20 11.38
C GLY A 108 17.02 -6.29 10.23
N ASP A 109 16.23 -6.79 9.28
CA ASP A 109 15.76 -6.01 8.14
C ASP A 109 14.60 -5.06 8.49
N VAL A 110 14.96 -3.81 8.85
CA VAL A 110 13.97 -2.75 9.18
C VAL A 110 12.95 -2.52 8.06
N ALA A 111 13.33 -2.69 6.77
CA ALA A 111 12.43 -2.38 5.67
C ALA A 111 11.35 -3.44 5.52
N PHE A 112 11.70 -4.72 5.64
CA PHE A 112 10.73 -5.80 5.64
C PHE A 112 9.82 -5.76 6.87
N HIS A 113 10.35 -5.47 8.05
CA HIS A 113 9.52 -5.31 9.25
C HIS A 113 8.50 -4.17 9.08
N ALA A 114 8.95 -2.98 8.66
CA ALA A 114 8.05 -1.85 8.44
C ALA A 114 6.99 -2.14 7.37
N LEU A 115 7.36 -2.82 6.27
CA LEU A 115 6.40 -3.21 5.23
C LEU A 115 5.39 -4.27 5.71
N THR A 116 5.84 -5.20 6.56
CA THR A 116 5.00 -6.22 7.19
C THR A 116 3.93 -5.54 8.03
N ASP A 117 4.31 -4.63 8.93
CA ASP A 117 3.37 -3.85 9.74
C ASP A 117 2.42 -3.00 8.90
N ALA A 118 2.93 -2.38 7.82
CA ALA A 118 2.09 -1.61 6.92
C ALA A 118 0.99 -2.47 6.27
N LEU A 119 1.31 -3.70 5.86
CA LEU A 119 0.34 -4.63 5.28
C LEU A 119 -0.64 -5.15 6.33
N LEU A 120 -0.16 -5.61 7.48
CA LEU A 120 -1.00 -6.09 8.58
C LEU A 120 -1.96 -5.00 9.07
N GLY A 121 -1.47 -3.77 9.24
CA GLY A 121 -2.27 -2.60 9.56
C GLY A 121 -3.31 -2.29 8.49
N ALA A 122 -2.96 -2.39 7.20
CA ALA A 122 -3.91 -2.14 6.11
C ALA A 122 -5.09 -3.11 6.12
N ILE A 123 -4.90 -4.35 6.59
CA ILE A 123 -5.96 -5.35 6.74
C ILE A 123 -6.56 -5.43 8.15
N ALA A 124 -6.12 -4.55 9.07
CA ALA A 124 -6.49 -4.52 10.49
C ALA A 124 -6.28 -5.86 11.20
N ASP A 125 -5.11 -6.47 10.99
CA ASP A 125 -4.74 -7.78 11.53
C ASP A 125 -3.57 -7.69 12.51
N GLY A 126 -3.57 -6.64 13.34
CA GLY A 126 -2.50 -6.40 14.32
C GLY A 126 -1.18 -5.95 13.69
N ASP A 127 -0.08 -6.42 14.28
CA ASP A 127 1.30 -6.05 13.98
C ASP A 127 2.21 -7.29 13.93
N ILE A 128 3.47 -7.10 13.55
CA ILE A 128 4.46 -8.17 13.43
C ILE A 128 4.63 -8.97 14.73
N GLY A 129 4.56 -8.32 15.91
CA GLY A 129 4.71 -8.98 17.21
C GLY A 129 3.55 -9.92 17.54
N THR A 130 2.36 -9.64 17.02
CA THR A 130 1.17 -10.49 17.14
C THR A 130 1.33 -11.79 16.36
N HIS A 131 1.90 -11.74 15.16
CA HIS A 131 2.09 -12.90 14.27
C HIS A 131 3.39 -13.65 14.54
N PHE A 132 4.42 -12.93 14.99
CA PHE A 132 5.78 -13.42 15.21
C PHE A 132 6.30 -13.01 16.59
N PRO A 133 5.80 -13.64 17.67
CA PRO A 133 6.19 -13.27 19.02
C PRO A 133 7.70 -13.50 19.23
N PRO A 134 8.45 -12.54 19.81
CA PRO A 134 9.90 -12.67 20.01
C PRO A 134 10.28 -13.75 21.03
N SER A 135 9.31 -14.23 21.83
CA SER A 135 9.48 -15.34 22.76
C SER A 135 9.52 -16.72 22.09
N ASP A 136 9.05 -16.83 20.84
CA ASP A 136 9.03 -18.10 20.11
C ASP A 136 10.39 -18.34 19.44
N GLU A 137 11.10 -19.37 19.89
CA GLU A 137 12.45 -19.68 19.42
C GLU A 137 12.52 -19.97 17.91
N LYS A 138 11.40 -20.39 17.29
CA LYS A 138 11.38 -20.69 15.85
C LYS A 138 11.68 -19.49 14.96
N TRP A 139 11.50 -18.27 15.48
CA TRP A 139 11.75 -17.03 14.74
C TRP A 139 13.16 -16.47 14.95
N ARG A 140 13.95 -17.07 15.85
CA ARG A 140 15.32 -16.64 16.12
C ARG A 140 16.21 -16.89 14.90
N GLY A 141 16.76 -15.82 14.32
CA GLY A 141 17.57 -15.88 13.11
C GLY A 141 16.78 -16.20 11.83
N ALA A 142 15.45 -16.11 11.85
CA ALA A 142 14.64 -16.26 10.66
C ALA A 142 14.92 -15.11 9.68
N ALA A 143 14.87 -15.42 8.37
CA ALA A 143 14.96 -14.44 7.32
C ALA A 143 13.67 -13.60 7.28
N SER A 144 13.80 -12.28 7.24
CA SER A 144 12.66 -11.36 7.37
C SER A 144 11.76 -11.32 6.12
N ASP A 145 12.21 -11.89 5.00
CA ASP A 145 11.36 -12.08 3.83
C ASP A 145 10.17 -13.00 4.11
N GLN A 146 10.30 -13.93 5.07
CA GLN A 146 9.20 -14.79 5.51
C GLN A 146 8.08 -13.99 6.18
N PHE A 147 8.42 -12.95 6.95
CA PHE A 147 7.42 -12.10 7.60
C PHE A 147 6.63 -11.30 6.58
N LEU A 148 7.32 -10.69 5.60
CA LEU A 148 6.68 -9.95 4.53
C LEU A 148 5.83 -10.87 3.64
N ALA A 149 6.35 -12.05 3.28
CA ALA A 149 5.63 -13.04 2.49
C ALA A 149 4.33 -13.46 3.19
N HIS A 150 4.38 -13.74 4.50
CA HIS A 150 3.22 -14.09 5.30
C HIS A 150 2.15 -12.98 5.30
N ALA A 151 2.54 -11.72 5.55
CA ALA A 151 1.59 -10.61 5.50
C ALA A 151 0.96 -10.47 4.09
N CYS A 152 1.72 -10.69 3.03
CA CYS A 152 1.19 -10.68 1.67
C CYS A 152 0.21 -11.85 1.43
N GLU A 153 0.48 -13.03 1.97
CA GLU A 153 -0.43 -14.17 1.93
C GLU A 153 -1.74 -13.89 2.67
N LEU A 154 -1.70 -13.26 3.85
CA LEU A 154 -2.90 -12.87 4.60
C LEU A 154 -3.78 -11.90 3.81
N VAL A 155 -3.19 -10.93 3.11
CA VAL A 155 -3.93 -10.03 2.19
C VAL A 155 -4.62 -10.85 1.10
N ARG A 156 -3.91 -11.78 0.46
CA ARG A 156 -4.46 -12.62 -0.62
C ARG A 156 -5.53 -13.59 -0.14
N ALA A 157 -5.36 -14.17 1.05
CA ALA A 157 -6.32 -15.07 1.68
C ALA A 157 -7.68 -14.39 1.92
N ARG A 158 -7.67 -13.07 2.14
CA ARG A 158 -8.88 -12.23 2.25
C ARG A 158 -9.46 -11.82 0.87
N GLY A 159 -8.96 -12.39 -0.23
CA GLY A 159 -9.30 -12.00 -1.59
C GLY A 159 -8.74 -10.64 -2.00
N GLY A 160 -7.79 -10.12 -1.23
CA GLY A 160 -7.22 -8.79 -1.41
C GLY A 160 -6.16 -8.71 -2.50
N LYS A 161 -5.85 -7.48 -2.92
CA LYS A 161 -4.79 -7.13 -3.87
C LYS A 161 -3.89 -6.07 -3.26
N ILE A 162 -2.58 -6.24 -3.42
CA ILE A 162 -1.59 -5.23 -3.04
C ILE A 162 -1.38 -4.34 -4.26
N ASP A 163 -1.68 -3.05 -4.12
CA ASP A 163 -1.57 -2.09 -5.23
C ASP A 163 -0.24 -1.36 -5.22
N HIS A 164 0.25 -0.98 -4.03
CA HIS A 164 1.46 -0.19 -3.87
C HIS A 164 2.13 -0.41 -2.51
N LEU A 165 3.45 -0.48 -2.53
CA LEU A 165 4.34 -0.54 -1.37
C LEU A 165 5.38 0.57 -1.48
N ASP A 166 5.49 1.40 -0.45
CA ASP A 166 6.47 2.46 -0.38
C ASP A 166 7.22 2.39 0.94
N VAL A 167 8.55 2.49 0.88
CA VAL A 167 9.41 2.53 2.06
C VAL A 167 10.36 3.71 2.00
N THR A 168 10.61 4.32 3.14
CA THR A 168 11.61 5.38 3.35
C THR A 168 12.54 4.93 4.45
N VAL A 169 13.81 4.77 4.11
CA VAL A 169 14.87 4.40 5.05
C VAL A 169 15.53 5.67 5.58
N LEU A 170 15.61 5.78 6.90
CA LEU A 170 16.29 6.86 7.61
C LEU A 170 17.61 6.34 8.14
N ALA A 171 18.71 6.72 7.49
CA ALA A 171 20.05 6.25 7.83
C ALA A 171 21.13 7.27 7.43
N GLU A 172 22.11 7.51 8.29
CA GLU A 172 23.33 8.26 7.93
C GLU A 172 24.30 7.40 7.09
N ALA A 173 24.35 6.11 7.39
CA ALA A 173 25.07 5.08 6.66
C ALA A 173 24.38 3.71 6.87
N PRO A 174 24.54 2.72 5.97
CA PRO A 174 25.25 2.78 4.68
C PRO A 174 24.46 3.54 3.60
N ARG A 175 25.13 3.89 2.49
CA ARG A 175 24.48 4.60 1.36
C ARG A 175 23.59 3.64 0.57
N ILE A 176 22.27 3.83 0.68
CA ILE A 176 21.28 2.95 0.03
C ILE A 176 21.18 3.17 -1.49
N GLY A 177 21.61 4.32 -2.00
CA GLY A 177 21.42 4.72 -3.41
C GLY A 177 21.90 3.67 -4.43
N GLN A 178 23.06 3.04 -4.19
CA GLN A 178 23.63 2.03 -5.09
C GLN A 178 22.93 0.66 -5.00
N HIS A 179 22.20 0.40 -3.91
CA HIS A 179 21.48 -0.87 -3.68
C HIS A 179 19.98 -0.74 -3.96
N ARG A 180 19.49 0.47 -4.22
CA ARG A 180 18.06 0.80 -4.31
C ARG A 180 17.27 -0.10 -5.25
N GLU A 181 17.76 -0.31 -6.48
CA GLU A 181 17.03 -1.14 -7.46
C GLU A 181 17.03 -2.63 -7.09
N ALA A 182 18.12 -3.13 -6.50
CA ALA A 182 18.17 -4.51 -6.02
C ALA A 182 17.17 -4.74 -4.88
N ILE A 183 17.12 -3.81 -3.93
CA ILE A 183 16.16 -3.85 -2.82
C ILE A 183 14.73 -3.80 -3.34
N ARG A 184 14.44 -2.86 -4.25
CA ARG A 184 13.13 -2.69 -4.86
C ARG A 184 12.67 -3.95 -5.61
N ALA A 185 13.58 -4.58 -6.36
CA ALA A 185 13.31 -5.83 -7.05
C ALA A 185 13.03 -6.98 -6.07
N ARG A 186 13.82 -7.09 -4.99
CA ARG A 186 13.62 -8.13 -3.97
C ARG A 186 12.31 -7.97 -3.22
N ILE A 187 11.94 -6.75 -2.82
CA ILE A 187 10.63 -6.47 -2.23
C ILE A 187 9.49 -6.87 -3.19
N ALA A 188 9.59 -6.50 -4.47
CA ALA A 188 8.58 -6.84 -5.46
C ALA A 188 8.44 -8.35 -5.67
N GLU A 189 9.55 -9.08 -5.67
CA GLU A 189 9.61 -10.54 -5.75
C GLU A 189 8.91 -11.19 -4.55
N VAL A 190 9.32 -10.85 -3.33
CA VAL A 190 8.75 -11.40 -2.09
C VAL A 190 7.27 -11.06 -1.97
N ALA A 191 6.90 -9.82 -2.28
CA ALA A 191 5.52 -9.39 -2.26
C ALA A 191 4.69 -9.91 -3.43
N GLY A 192 5.30 -10.52 -4.46
CA GLY A 192 4.63 -11.03 -5.65
C GLY A 192 3.82 -9.96 -6.40
N VAL A 193 4.40 -8.77 -6.57
CA VAL A 193 3.80 -7.62 -7.26
C VAL A 193 4.72 -7.08 -8.35
N PRO A 194 4.21 -6.32 -9.35
CA PRO A 194 5.07 -5.67 -10.32
C PRO A 194 6.03 -4.70 -9.64
N ILE A 195 7.26 -4.59 -10.14
CA ILE A 195 8.25 -3.64 -9.61
C ILE A 195 7.77 -2.17 -9.68
N ALA A 196 6.84 -1.86 -10.59
CA ALA A 196 6.21 -0.54 -10.69
C ALA A 196 5.29 -0.20 -9.49
N SER A 197 4.88 -1.21 -8.72
CA SER A 197 4.11 -1.05 -7.48
C SER A 197 4.99 -0.88 -6.24
N VAL A 198 6.32 -0.90 -6.38
CA VAL A 198 7.25 -0.79 -5.25
C VAL A 198 8.13 0.45 -5.40
N SER A 199 8.20 1.23 -4.34
CA SER A 199 9.06 2.41 -4.22
C SER A 199 9.91 2.32 -2.95
N ILE A 200 11.16 2.75 -3.05
CA ILE A 200 12.08 2.88 -1.92
C ILE A 200 12.79 4.23 -2.02
N LYS A 201 12.82 4.94 -0.89
CA LYS A 201 13.50 6.21 -0.69
C LYS A 201 14.48 6.05 0.47
N ALA A 202 15.51 6.87 0.48
CA ALA A 202 16.43 6.96 1.60
C ALA A 202 16.72 8.43 1.89
N THR A 203 16.83 8.76 3.17
CA THR A 203 17.20 10.10 3.64
C THR A 203 18.06 9.99 4.89
N THR A 204 18.93 10.99 5.05
CA THR A 204 19.62 11.29 6.31
C THR A 204 18.69 12.05 7.24
N THR A 205 19.07 12.18 8.51
CA THR A 205 18.40 13.09 9.46
C THR A 205 19.27 14.30 9.76
N GLU A 206 20.19 14.64 8.85
CA GLU A 206 21.11 15.77 8.96
C GLU A 206 21.88 15.78 10.29
N LYS A 207 22.34 14.60 10.73
CA LYS A 207 23.04 14.41 12.03
C LYS A 207 22.21 14.73 13.28
N LEU A 208 20.88 14.82 13.14
CA LEU A 208 19.96 15.00 14.26
C LEU A 208 19.39 13.66 14.76
N GLY A 209 19.23 13.54 16.08
CA GLY A 209 18.61 12.38 16.71
C GLY A 209 19.48 11.11 16.67
N PHE A 210 18.88 9.97 17.02
CA PHE A 210 19.59 8.68 17.09
C PHE A 210 20.10 8.21 15.72
N VAL A 211 19.33 8.43 14.66
CA VAL A 211 19.77 8.18 13.27
C VAL A 211 20.97 9.05 12.95
N GLY A 212 20.90 10.34 13.28
CA GLY A 212 21.95 11.31 13.01
C GLY A 212 23.25 11.06 13.77
N ARG A 213 23.17 10.49 14.97
CA ARG A 213 24.32 10.02 15.76
C ARG A 213 24.82 8.63 15.35
N ALA A 214 24.20 8.03 14.33
CA ALA A 214 24.48 6.67 13.87
C ALA A 214 24.39 5.64 15.02
N GLU A 215 23.39 5.77 15.91
CA GLU A 215 23.11 4.77 16.95
C GLU A 215 22.29 3.59 16.39
N GLY A 216 21.63 3.82 15.25
CA GLY A 216 20.78 2.86 14.56
C GLY A 216 20.22 3.47 13.29
N PHE A 217 19.28 2.76 12.68
CA PHE A 217 18.58 3.19 11.48
C PHE A 217 17.12 2.77 11.57
N ALA A 218 16.28 3.46 10.81
CA ALA A 218 14.84 3.26 10.85
C ALA A 218 14.28 3.11 9.45
N ALA A 219 13.12 2.47 9.34
CA ALA A 219 12.32 2.46 8.13
C ALA A 219 10.89 2.86 8.45
N GLN A 220 10.32 3.71 7.58
CA GLN A 220 8.91 4.01 7.55
C GLN A 220 8.33 3.46 6.26
N ALA A 221 7.23 2.73 6.35
CA ALA A 221 6.59 2.14 5.20
C ALA A 221 5.09 2.49 5.11
N ALA A 222 4.56 2.42 3.90
CA ALA A 222 3.14 2.54 3.60
C ALA A 222 2.73 1.47 2.59
N ALA A 223 1.58 0.83 2.82
CA ALA A 223 1.02 -0.18 1.94
C ALA A 223 -0.41 0.19 1.57
N THR A 224 -0.70 0.23 0.26
CA THR A 224 -2.06 0.40 -0.25
C THR A 224 -2.55 -0.94 -0.78
N VAL A 225 -3.67 -1.39 -0.25
CA VAL A 225 -4.32 -2.65 -0.66
C VAL A 225 -5.77 -2.41 -1.00
N ARG A 226 -6.35 -3.32 -1.78
CA ARG A 226 -7.78 -3.40 -2.04
C ARG A 226 -8.30 -4.70 -1.48
N LEU A 227 -9.32 -4.64 -0.64
CA LEU A 227 -10.04 -5.82 -0.14
C LEU A 227 -11.44 -5.90 -0.77
N PRO A 228 -12.00 -7.09 -0.98
CA PRO A 228 -13.41 -7.24 -1.31
C PRO A 228 -14.28 -6.48 -0.29
N GLU A 229 -15.25 -5.70 -0.77
CA GLU A 229 -16.21 -5.00 0.06
C GLU A 229 -16.95 -6.04 0.91
N PRO A 230 -17.01 -5.87 2.25
CA PRO A 230 -17.82 -6.73 3.07
C PRO A 230 -19.25 -6.64 2.56
N GLY A 231 -19.85 -7.79 2.21
CA GLY A 231 -21.26 -7.82 1.83
C GLY A 231 -22.14 -7.23 2.93
N PRO A 232 -23.40 -6.85 2.63
CA PRO A 232 -24.32 -6.24 3.58
C PRO A 232 -24.62 -7.09 4.84
N SER A 233 -24.16 -8.34 4.91
CA SER A 233 -24.23 -9.22 6.09
C SER A 233 -23.08 -9.04 7.10
N GLY A 234 -22.17 -8.09 6.88
CA GLY A 234 -21.02 -7.82 7.76
C GLY A 234 -21.32 -7.00 9.02
N ILE A 235 -22.56 -6.55 9.24
CA ILE A 235 -23.02 -6.02 10.52
C ILE A 235 -23.58 -7.20 11.30
N GLY A 236 -22.80 -7.71 12.25
CA GLY A 236 -23.15 -8.90 13.04
C GLY A 236 -24.53 -8.77 13.69
N VAL A 237 -25.49 -9.53 13.17
CA VAL A 237 -26.61 -9.99 13.99
C VAL A 237 -26.11 -11.25 14.67
N THR A 238 -25.80 -11.15 15.96
CA THR A 238 -25.71 -12.29 16.85
C THR A 238 -27.08 -12.97 16.88
N ALA A 239 -27.32 -13.89 15.95
CA ALA A 239 -28.39 -14.85 16.09
C ALA A 239 -28.02 -15.74 17.28
N GLY A 240 -28.53 -15.38 18.47
CA GLY A 240 -28.49 -16.22 19.64
C GLY A 240 -29.05 -17.58 19.25
N ARG A 241 -28.20 -18.61 19.38
CA ARG A 241 -28.65 -19.99 19.46
C ARG A 241 -29.58 -20.07 20.67
N THR A 242 -30.82 -20.42 20.41
CA THR A 242 -31.66 -21.12 21.38
C THR A 242 -31.02 -22.48 21.63
N GLU A 243 -30.52 -22.67 22.84
CA GLU A 243 -30.36 -24.00 23.43
C GLU A 243 -31.39 -24.11 24.55
N ASP A 244 -32.21 -25.15 24.41
CA ASP A 244 -33.13 -25.86 25.32
C ASP A 244 -34.22 -25.11 26.11
#